data_AF-A0A0W8G2N3-F1
#
_entry.id   AF-A0A0W8G2N3-F1
#
_cell.length_a   1.000
_cell.length_b   1.000
_cell.length_c   1.000
_cell.angle_alpha   90.00
_cell.angle_beta   90.00
_cell.angle_gamma   90.00
#
_symmetry.space_group_name_H-M   'P 1'
#
loop_
_entity.id
_entity.type
_entity.pdbx_description
1 polymer ?
#
loop_
_entity_poly.entity_id
_entity_poly.type
_entity_poly.pdbx_seq_one_letter_code
_entity_poly.pdbx_strand_id
1 'polypeptide(L)' 'MKGPVEITKSGRRVAVILSAEDYDNLSRLEDAYWGERALAAEKGGFVGPEEAMRTLTRMRHEEA' A
#
# COMPACT_ATOMS: atom_id res chain seq x y z
N MET A 1 4.34 -11.45 -25.61
CA MET A 1 3.84 -10.44 -24.66
C MET A 1 4.67 -9.17 -24.78
N LYS A 2 4.03 -8.00 -24.85
CA LYS A 2 4.71 -6.73 -24.57
C LYS A 2 4.64 -6.51 -23.07
N GLY A 3 5.78 -6.25 -22.42
CA GLY A 3 5.85 -5.95 -20.99
C GLY A 3 5.28 -4.57 -20.65
N PRO A 4 5.38 -4.15 -19.37
CA PRO A 4 4.94 -2.83 -18.91
C PRO A 4 5.49 -1.70 -19.79
N VAL A 5 4.66 -0.66 -19.99
CA VAL A 5 5.07 0.54 -20.72
C VAL A 5 5.43 1.64 -19.74
N GLU A 6 6.65 2.13 -19.83
CA GLU A 6 7.12 3.24 -19.00
C GLU A 6 6.83 4.59 -19.65
N ILE A 7 6.34 5.53 -18.86
CA ILE A 7 6.14 6.92 -19.27
C ILE A 7 7.21 7.77 -18.58
N THR A 8 7.95 8.54 -19.37
CA THR A 8 9.01 9.43 -18.89
C THR A 8 8.72 10.89 -19.20
N LYS A 9 9.13 11.79 -18.30
CA LYS A 9 9.05 13.25 -18.47
C LYS A 9 10.41 13.85 -18.08
N SER A 10 11.03 14.57 -19.01
CA SER A 10 12.37 15.16 -18.82
C SER A 10 13.42 14.15 -18.32
N GLY A 11 13.41 12.92 -18.87
CA GLY A 11 14.33 11.85 -18.49
C GLY A 11 14.00 11.09 -17.20
N ARG A 12 12.97 11.50 -16.46
CA ARG A 12 12.51 10.82 -15.24
C ARG A 12 11.29 9.96 -15.52
N ARG A 13 11.27 8.71 -15.01
CA ARG A 13 10.07 7.85 -15.00
C ARG A 13 9.01 8.46 -14.09
N VAL A 14 7.81 8.65 -14.64
CA VAL A 14 6.68 9.27 -13.92
C VAL A 14 5.47 8.36 -13.79
N ALA A 15 5.33 7.37 -14.67
CA ALA A 15 4.26 6.38 -14.59
C ALA A 15 4.65 5.08 -15.32
N VAL A 16 3.93 4.00 -15.02
CA VAL A 16 4.02 2.71 -15.71
C VAL A 16 2.59 2.26 -16.02
N ILE A 17 2.33 1.86 -17.25
CA ILE A 17 1.07 1.23 -17.66
C ILE A 17 1.28 -0.28 -17.71
N LEU A 18 0.39 -1.00 -17.04
CA LEU A 18 0.34 -2.46 -16.99
C LEU A 18 -0.82 -2.99 -17.84
N SER A 19 -0.77 -4.26 -18.20
CA SER A 19 -1.97 -4.95 -18.68
C SER A 19 -3.00 -5.03 -17.55
N ALA A 20 -4.28 -5.13 -17.89
CA ALA A 20 -5.33 -5.33 -16.87
C ALA A 20 -5.08 -6.62 -16.07
N GLU A 21 -4.65 -7.69 -16.75
CA GLU A 21 -4.31 -8.97 -16.10
C GLU A 21 -3.17 -8.83 -15.09
N ASP A 22 -2.09 -8.12 -15.44
CA ASP A 22 -0.98 -7.89 -14.52
C ASP A 22 -1.40 -7.01 -13.34
N TYR A 23 -2.22 -5.98 -13.60
CA TYR A 23 -2.77 -5.13 -12.54
C TYR A 23 -3.60 -5.95 -11.55
N ASP A 24 -4.56 -6.72 -12.03
CA ASP A 24 -5.45 -7.54 -11.20
C ASP A 24 -4.65 -8.59 -10.41
N ASN A 25 -3.66 -9.23 -11.04
CA ASN A 25 -2.82 -10.20 -10.36
C ASN A 25 -1.96 -9.57 -9.26
N LEU A 26 -1.37 -8.40 -9.52
CA LEU A 26 -0.58 -7.68 -8.52
C LEU A 26 -1.45 -7.20 -7.36
N SER A 27 -2.61 -6.60 -7.63
CA SER A 27 -3.57 -6.18 -6.60
C SER A 27 -4.01 -7.35 -5.73
N ARG A 28 -4.34 -8.50 -6.33
CA ARG A 28 -4.70 -9.71 -5.58
C ARG A 28 -3.57 -10.20 -4.66
N LEU A 29 -2.31 -10.11 -5.12
CA LEU A 29 -1.16 -10.51 -4.32
C LEU A 29 -0.90 -9.53 -3.17
N GLU A 30 -1.03 -8.23 -3.41
CA GLU A 30 -0.93 -7.20 -2.37
C GLU A 30 -2.02 -7.37 -1.31
N ASP A 31 -3.28 -7.56 -1.72
CA ASP A 31 -4.41 -7.80 -0.81
C ASP A 31 -4.18 -9.05 0.04
N ALA A 32 -3.73 -10.16 -0.57
CA ALA A 32 -3.43 -11.39 0.15
C ALA A 32 -2.31 -11.17 1.18
N TYR A 33 -1.23 -10.49 0.79
CA TYR A 33 -0.12 -10.19 1.69
C TYR A 33 -0.58 -9.32 2.88
N TRP A 34 -1.30 -8.23 2.61
CA TRP A 34 -1.77 -7.34 3.65
C TRP A 34 -2.83 -7.98 4.54
N GLY A 35 -3.68 -8.84 3.99
CA GLY A 35 -4.63 -9.65 4.75
C GLY A 35 -3.93 -10.55 5.77
N GLU A 36 -2.92 -11.31 5.34
CA GLU A 36 -2.14 -12.16 6.25
C GLU A 36 -1.42 -11.35 7.33
N ARG A 37 -0.88 -10.18 6.96
CA ARG A 37 -0.24 -9.25 7.91
C ARG A 37 -1.25 -8.72 8.94
N ALA A 38 -2.46 -8.37 8.51
CA ALA A 38 -3.53 -7.92 9.39
C ALA A 38 -3.97 -9.02 10.37
N LEU A 39 -4.19 -10.25 9.88
CA LEU A 39 -4.51 -11.40 10.72
C LEU A 39 -3.41 -11.73 11.73
N ALA A 40 -2.14 -11.56 11.35
CA ALA A 40 -1.03 -11.72 12.27
C ALA A 40 -1.01 -10.62 13.36
N ALA A 41 -1.30 -9.37 12.99
CA ALA A 41 -1.35 -8.24 13.92
C ALA A 41 -2.54 -8.33 14.88
N GLU A 42 -3.70 -8.82 14.41
CA GLU A 42 -4.90 -9.04 15.22
C GLU A 42 -4.63 -9.95 16.43
N LYS A 43 -3.72 -10.92 16.29
CA LYS A 43 -3.31 -11.79 17.42
C LYS A 43 -2.64 -11.02 18.57
N GLY A 44 -2.10 -9.83 18.29
CA GLY A 44 -1.57 -8.90 19.29
C GLY A 44 -2.64 -8.05 19.99
N GLY A 45 -3.90 -8.17 19.57
CA GLY A 45 -5.01 -7.36 20.07
C GLY A 45 -5.10 -5.98 19.42
N PHE A 46 -6.13 -5.23 19.81
CA PHE A 46 -6.39 -3.88 19.31
C PHE A 46 -6.20 -2.86 20.42
N VAL A 47 -5.74 -1.66 20.04
CA VAL A 47 -5.73 -0.50 20.95
C VAL A 47 -7.14 0.09 21.07
N GLY A 48 -7.43 0.72 22.21
CA GLY A 48 -8.68 1.45 22.41
C GLY A 48 -8.75 2.77 21.62
N PRO A 49 -9.95 3.36 21.49
CA PRO A 49 -10.17 4.58 20.70
C PRO A 49 -9.28 5.78 21.10
N GLU A 50 -9.00 5.94 22.40
CA GLU A 50 -8.15 7.02 22.91
C GLU A 50 -6.70 6.87 22.46
N GLU A 51 -6.14 5.66 22.54
CA GLU A 51 -4.77 5.37 22.13
C GLU A 51 -4.61 5.42 20.60
N ALA A 52 -5.64 4.96 19.87
CA ALA A 52 -5.70 5.13 18.42
C ALA A 52 -5.65 6.63 18.04
N MET A 53 -6.45 7.48 18.70
CA MET A 53 -6.47 8.92 18.41
C MET A 53 -5.15 9.62 18.75
N ARG A 54 -4.51 9.23 19.86
CA ARG A 54 -3.16 9.70 20.21
C ARG A 54 -2.15 9.34 19.12
N THR A 55 -2.18 8.09 18.64
CA THR A 55 -1.28 7.59 17.60
C THR A 55 -1.46 8.35 16.29
N LEU A 56 -2.71 8.49 15.82
CA LEU A 56 -3.03 9.23 14.58
C LEU A 56 -2.59 10.71 14.67
N THR A 57 -2.80 11.34 15.82
CA THR A 57 -2.38 12.73 16.04
C THR A 57 -0.86 12.86 15.97
N ARG A 58 -0.12 11.94 16.62
CA ARG A 58 1.35 11.89 16.57
C ARG A 58 1.87 11.75 15.13
N MET A 59 1.35 10.77 14.38
CA MET A 59 1.80 10.51 13.00
C MET A 59 1.59 11.74 12.10
N ARG A 60 0.46 12.42 12.21
CA ARG A 60 0.17 13.65 11.46
C ARG A 60 1.16 14.78 11.74
N HIS A 61 1.71 14.86 12.95
CA HIS A 61 2.70 15.88 13.33
C HIS A 61 4.14 15.50 12.96
N GLU A 62 4.43 14.21 12.73
CA GLU A 62 5.73 13.73 12.25
C GLU A 62 5.89 13.88 10.72
N GLU A 63 4.77 13.95 10.00
CA GLU A 63 4.74 14.17 8.54
C GLU A 63 4.72 15.64 8.12
N ALA A 64 4.62 16.58 9.07
CA ALA A 64 4.53 18.03 8.85
C ALA A 64 5.85 18.76 9.20
#